data_AF-A0A2N2RCN7-F1
#
_entry.id   AF-A0A2N2RCN7-F1
#
_cell.length_a   1.000
_cell.length_b   1.000
_cell.length_c   1.000
_cell.angle_alpha   90.00
_cell.angle_beta   90.00
_cell.angle_gamma   90.00
#
_symmetry.space_group_name_H-M   'P 1'
#
loop_
_entity.id
_entity.type
_entity.pdbx_description
1 polymer ?
#
loop_
_entity_poly.entity_id
_entity_poly.type
_entity_poly.pdbx_seq_one_letter_code
_entity_poly.pdbx_strand_id
1 'polypeptide(L)'
;MKNTFEFLVDNARTVRDSAARANEAALGLVRDCQGTLNQLVQYRTDYLANAPTSRTQPMSPDLLAQYHGFVARLDTAIQVQQAELERRTLFAAAATQRLMAQQKRLRSIEALITRQNAAHQARAAQQEQRASDEFAARRGFHMTAGGAA
;
A
#
# COMPACT_ATOMS: atom_id res chain seq x y z
N MET A 1 -26.44 -4.44 17.06
CA MET A 1 -25.23 -5.29 17.14
C MET A 1 -24.63 -5.33 15.75
N LYS A 2 -23.44 -4.77 15.51
CA LYS A 2 -22.79 -4.88 14.18
C LYS A 2 -22.67 -6.35 13.81
N ASN A 3 -23.06 -6.71 12.60
CA ASN A 3 -23.02 -8.09 12.14
C ASN A 3 -21.54 -8.54 12.10
N THR A 4 -21.20 -9.75 12.56
CA THR A 4 -19.80 -10.23 12.69
C THR A 4 -18.99 -10.04 11.40
N PHE A 5 -19.65 -10.14 10.24
CA PHE A 5 -19.08 -9.89 8.92
C PHE A 5 -18.67 -8.44 8.66
N GLU A 6 -19.48 -7.47 9.09
CA GLU A 6 -19.15 -6.05 8.98
C GLU A 6 -17.90 -5.73 9.79
N PHE A 7 -17.79 -6.31 10.99
CA PHE A 7 -16.60 -6.14 11.82
C PHE A 7 -15.33 -6.69 11.16
N LEU A 8 -15.42 -7.85 10.48
CA LEU A 8 -14.28 -8.44 9.76
C LEU A 8 -13.84 -7.55 8.58
N VAL A 9 -14.77 -6.92 7.88
CA VAL A 9 -14.47 -5.98 6.79
C VAL A 9 -13.84 -4.71 7.35
N ASP A 10 -14.42 -4.12 8.39
CA ASP A 10 -13.91 -2.91 9.05
C ASP A 10 -12.46 -3.14 9.55
N ASN A 11 -12.20 -4.30 10.15
CA ASN A 11 -10.86 -4.69 10.59
C ASN A 11 -9.90 -4.86 9.40
N ALA A 12 -10.30 -5.59 8.36
CA ALA A 12 -9.46 -5.80 7.17
C ALA A 12 -9.14 -4.48 6.44
N ARG A 13 -10.10 -3.54 6.38
CA ARG A 13 -9.90 -2.18 5.86
C ARG A 13 -8.87 -1.44 6.69
N THR A 14 -9.04 -1.43 8.02
CA THR A 14 -8.10 -0.79 8.95
C THR A 14 -6.67 -1.31 8.77
N VAL A 15 -6.50 -2.63 8.65
CA VAL A 15 -5.19 -3.26 8.43
C VAL A 15 -4.60 -2.88 7.07
N ARG A 16 -5.41 -2.88 6.00
CA ARG A 16 -4.98 -2.44 4.66
C ARG A 16 -4.56 -0.97 4.66
N ASP A 17 -5.30 -0.10 5.33
CA ASP A 17 -5.01 1.34 5.40
C ASP A 17 -3.73 1.61 6.19
N SER A 18 -3.50 0.87 7.28
CA SER A 18 -2.23 0.89 8.00
C SER A 18 -1.06 0.44 7.12
N ALA A 19 -1.22 -0.62 6.33
CA ALA A 19 -0.21 -1.07 5.38
C ALA A 19 0.03 -0.04 4.26
N ALA A 20 -1.02 0.68 3.82
CA ALA A 20 -0.90 1.73 2.80
C ALA A 20 -0.07 2.91 3.31
N ARG A 21 -0.35 3.40 4.53
CA ARG A 21 0.45 4.46 5.17
C ARG A 21 1.91 4.06 5.36
N ALA A 22 2.16 2.82 5.79
CA ALA A 22 3.52 2.31 5.95
C ALA A 22 4.26 2.24 4.61
N ASN A 23 3.58 1.82 3.54
CA ASN A 23 4.15 1.79 2.20
C ASN A 23 4.48 3.19 1.67
N GLU A 24 3.57 4.16 1.87
CA GLU A 24 3.80 5.54 1.48
C GLU A 24 5.00 6.14 2.22
N ALA A 25 5.10 5.94 3.53
CA ALA A 25 6.25 6.36 4.33
C ALA A 25 7.56 5.71 3.84
N ALA A 26 7.54 4.41 3.52
CA ALA A 26 8.70 3.70 2.99
C ALA A 26 9.17 4.28 1.64
N LEU A 27 8.23 4.57 0.73
CA LEU A 27 8.53 5.22 -0.55
C LEU A 27 9.04 6.66 -0.38
N GLY A 28 8.53 7.38 0.62
CA GLY A 28 9.05 8.69 1.03
C GLY A 28 10.53 8.61 1.38
N LEU A 29 10.90 7.68 2.27
CA LEU A 29 12.31 7.48 2.66
C LEU A 29 13.23 7.14 1.48
N VAL A 30 12.76 6.35 0.51
CA VAL A 30 13.52 6.07 -0.71
C VAL A 30 13.77 7.35 -1.51
N ARG A 31 12.73 8.18 -1.70
CA ARG A 31 12.86 9.47 -2.41
C ARG A 31 13.83 10.41 -1.69
N ASP A 32 13.74 10.49 -0.37
CA ASP A 32 14.64 11.33 0.43
C ASP A 32 16.09 10.85 0.30
N CYS A 33 16.32 9.54 0.40
CA CYS A 33 17.67 8.96 0.24
C CYS A 33 18.24 9.20 -1.15
N GLN A 34 17.42 9.08 -2.19
CA GLN A 34 17.82 9.38 -3.57
C GLN A 34 18.12 10.87 -3.75
N GLY A 35 17.32 11.74 -3.15
CA GLY A 35 17.55 13.19 -3.16
C GLY A 35 18.89 13.56 -2.55
N THR A 36 19.21 13.03 -1.36
CA THR A 36 20.50 13.24 -0.70
C THR A 36 21.66 12.67 -1.53
N LEU A 37 21.50 11.47 -2.11
CA LEU A 37 22.53 10.90 -2.98
C LEU A 37 22.82 11.80 -4.18
N ASN A 38 21.78 12.30 -4.85
CA ASN A 38 21.93 13.20 -5.99
C ASN A 38 22.65 14.49 -5.59
N GLN A 39 22.33 15.06 -4.42
CA GLN A 39 23.01 16.25 -3.91
C GLN A 39 24.50 15.99 -3.65
N LEU A 40 24.86 14.85 -3.04
CA LEU A 40 26.26 14.50 -2.79
C LEU A 40 27.05 14.30 -4.09
N VAL A 41 26.47 13.61 -5.08
CA VAL A 41 27.09 13.38 -6.38
C VAL A 41 27.26 14.68 -7.15
N GLN A 42 26.24 15.55 -7.14
CA GLN A 42 26.30 16.87 -7.76
C GLN A 42 27.38 17.72 -7.12
N TYR A 43 27.37 17.83 -5.79
CA TYR A 43 28.35 18.61 -5.04
C TYR A 43 29.78 18.12 -5.28
N ARG A 44 30.00 16.80 -5.33
CA ARG A 44 31.30 16.24 -5.72
C ARG A 44 31.72 16.66 -7.12
N THR A 45 30.80 16.59 -8.08
CA THR A 45 31.06 16.95 -9.47
C THR A 45 31.47 18.41 -9.58
N ASP A 46 30.72 19.30 -8.92
CA ASP A 46 31.02 20.74 -8.90
C ASP A 46 32.34 21.03 -8.19
N TYR A 47 32.65 20.31 -7.10
CA TYR A 47 33.91 20.46 -6.38
C TYR A 47 35.11 20.04 -7.22
N LEU A 48 35.00 18.93 -7.97
CA LEU A 48 36.03 18.47 -8.90
C LEU A 48 36.18 19.38 -10.13
N ALA A 49 35.08 19.97 -10.62
CA ALA A 49 35.13 20.91 -11.73
C ALA A 49 35.80 22.24 -11.35
N ASN A 50 35.60 22.67 -10.10
CA ASN A 50 36.29 23.82 -9.50
C ASN A 50 37.64 23.42 -8.89
N ALA A 51 38.18 22.25 -9.24
CA ALA A 51 39.50 21.85 -8.80
C ALA A 51 40.46 23.01 -9.09
N PRO A 52 41.25 23.46 -8.09
CA PRO A 52 42.26 24.49 -8.26
C PRO A 52 43.25 24.07 -9.35
N THR A 53 42.90 24.41 -10.58
CA THR A 53 43.63 24.04 -11.77
C THR A 53 44.72 25.09 -11.89
N SER A 54 45.96 24.65 -11.72
CA SER A 54 47.14 25.43 -12.04
C SER A 54 47.10 25.85 -13.51
N ARG A 55 46.43 26.96 -13.82
CA ARG A 55 46.69 27.72 -15.05
C ARG A 55 47.66 28.88 -14.81
N THR A 56 47.88 29.27 -13.55
CA THR A 56 48.74 30.43 -13.22
C THR A 56 49.68 30.21 -12.03
N GLN A 57 49.43 29.26 -11.12
CA GLN A 57 50.34 28.97 -10.01
C GLN A 57 50.26 27.49 -9.56
N PRO A 58 51.38 26.79 -9.32
CA PRO A 58 51.37 25.45 -8.75
C PRO A 58 50.82 25.49 -7.31
N MET A 59 49.91 24.57 -6.99
CA MET A 59 49.38 24.42 -5.64
C MET A 59 50.48 23.99 -4.67
N SER A 60 50.38 24.43 -3.40
CA SER A 60 51.21 23.85 -2.35
C SER A 60 50.82 22.37 -2.11
N PRO A 61 51.79 21.52 -1.73
CA PRO A 61 51.51 20.11 -1.40
C PRO A 61 50.40 19.94 -0.36
N ASP A 62 50.35 20.84 0.64
CA ASP A 62 49.33 20.80 1.70
C ASP A 62 47.91 21.05 1.17
N LEU A 63 47.75 21.99 0.23
CA LEU A 63 46.45 22.30 -0.33
C LEU A 63 45.95 21.16 -1.23
N LEU A 64 46.87 20.51 -1.95
CA LEU A 64 46.56 19.31 -2.74
C LEU A 64 46.14 18.14 -1.85
N ALA A 65 46.83 17.91 -0.73
CA ALA A 65 46.47 16.87 0.24
C ALA A 65 45.09 17.11 0.86
N GLN A 66 44.78 18.35 1.24
CA GLN A 66 43.46 18.73 1.78
C GLN A 66 42.34 18.49 0.76
N TYR A 67 42.56 18.88 -0.49
CA TYR A 67 41.62 18.66 -1.59
C TYR A 67 41.32 17.16 -1.76
N HIS A 68 42.34 16.31 -1.90
CA HIS A 68 42.15 14.86 -2.03
C HIS A 68 41.47 14.24 -0.81
N GLY A 69 41.85 14.69 0.40
CA GLY A 69 41.22 14.23 1.65
C GLY A 69 39.75 14.61 1.76
N PHE A 70 39.32 15.73 1.17
CA PHE A 70 37.90 16.07 1.10
C PHE A 70 37.15 15.24 0.06
N VAL A 71 37.72 15.04 -1.13
CA VAL A 71 37.14 14.18 -2.17
C VAL A 71 36.93 12.76 -1.65
N ALA A 72 37.92 12.18 -0.96
CA ALA A 72 37.80 10.85 -0.38
C ALA A 72 36.66 10.74 0.66
N ARG A 73 36.42 11.80 1.45
CA ARG A 73 35.30 11.88 2.40
C ARG A 73 33.96 11.95 1.68
N LEU A 74 33.85 12.71 0.59
CA LEU A 74 32.64 12.75 -0.24
C LEU A 74 32.36 11.38 -0.87
N ASP A 75 33.39 10.71 -1.40
CA ASP A 75 33.25 9.36 -1.97
C ASP A 75 32.74 8.35 -0.94
N THR A 76 33.29 8.41 0.28
CA THR A 76 32.82 7.56 1.38
C THR A 76 31.35 7.87 1.74
N ALA A 77 30.97 9.14 1.82
CA ALA A 77 29.60 9.54 2.11
C ALA A 77 28.62 9.08 1.02
N ILE A 78 29.01 9.16 -0.26
CA ILE A 78 28.23 8.67 -1.39
C ILE A 78 28.02 7.15 -1.28
N GLN A 79 29.06 6.38 -0.98
CA GLN A 79 28.96 4.93 -0.81
C GLN A 79 28.01 4.55 0.34
N VAL A 80 28.13 5.23 1.49
CA VAL A 80 27.22 5.01 2.63
C VAL A 80 25.77 5.33 2.23
N GLN A 81 25.57 6.43 1.51
CA GLN A 81 24.24 6.84 1.06
C GLN A 81 23.63 5.89 0.02
N GLN A 82 24.45 5.32 -0.87
CA GLN A 82 24.03 4.29 -1.82
C GLN A 82 23.57 3.02 -1.10
N ALA A 83 24.34 2.54 -0.13
CA ALA A 83 23.96 1.36 0.67
C ALA A 83 22.65 1.60 1.45
N GLU A 84 22.46 2.82 1.99
CA GLU A 84 21.21 3.18 2.66
C GLU A 84 20.04 3.22 1.67
N LEU A 85 20.21 3.79 0.48
CA LEU A 85 19.19 3.81 -0.57
C LEU A 85 18.77 2.38 -0.96
N GLU A 86 19.73 1.47 -1.14
CA GLU A 86 19.45 0.05 -1.43
C GLU A 86 18.62 -0.59 -0.31
N ARG A 87 19.01 -0.38 0.95
CA ARG A 87 18.29 -0.91 2.11
C ARG A 87 16.86 -0.36 2.19
N ARG A 88 16.66 0.93 1.93
CA ARG A 88 15.31 1.54 1.91
C ARG A 88 14.48 1.04 0.74
N THR A 89 15.10 0.79 -0.41
CA THR A 89 14.43 0.25 -1.59
C THR A 89 13.91 -1.16 -1.31
N LEU A 90 14.72 -2.02 -0.70
CA LEU A 90 14.29 -3.36 -0.27
C LEU A 90 13.14 -3.29 0.75
N PHE A 91 13.21 -2.38 1.72
CA PHE A 91 12.14 -2.18 2.69
C PHE A 91 10.83 -1.71 2.02
N ALA A 92 10.91 -0.76 1.09
CA ALA A 92 9.75 -0.28 0.33
C ALA A 92 9.13 -1.39 -0.53
N ALA A 93 9.95 -2.24 -1.16
CA ALA A 93 9.46 -3.41 -1.90
C ALA A 93 8.68 -4.37 -0.99
N ALA A 94 9.19 -4.67 0.20
CA ALA A 94 8.50 -5.50 1.18
C ALA A 94 7.19 -4.85 1.67
N ALA A 95 7.18 -3.53 1.89
CA ALA A 95 5.97 -2.79 2.26
C ALA A 95 4.91 -2.82 1.15
N THR A 96 5.33 -2.72 -0.12
CA THR A 96 4.44 -2.84 -1.29
C THR A 96 3.82 -4.23 -1.36
N GLN A 97 4.62 -5.29 -1.20
CA GLN A 97 4.12 -6.66 -1.17
C GLN A 97 3.11 -6.87 -0.02
N ARG A 98 3.39 -6.32 1.16
CA ARG A 98 2.47 -6.38 2.30
C ARG A 98 1.14 -5.69 1.98
N LEU A 99 1.17 -4.49 1.39
CA LEU A 99 -0.04 -3.77 0.98
C LEU A 99 -0.87 -4.60 -0.02
N MET A 100 -0.22 -5.17 -1.04
CA MET A 100 -0.89 -6.04 -2.02
C MET A 100 -1.56 -7.25 -1.35
N ALA A 101 -0.88 -7.90 -0.40
CA ALA A 101 -1.45 -9.01 0.35
C ALA A 101 -2.68 -8.61 1.16
N GLN A 102 -2.65 -7.45 1.84
CA GLN A 102 -3.81 -6.96 2.60
C GLN A 102 -4.97 -6.57 1.69
N GLN A 103 -4.70 -5.96 0.52
CA GLN A 103 -5.72 -5.67 -0.48
C GLN A 103 -6.39 -6.95 -1.00
N LYS A 104 -5.61 -7.99 -1.30
CA LYS A 104 -6.14 -9.30 -1.72
C LYS A 104 -7.03 -9.92 -0.63
N ARG A 105 -6.59 -9.87 0.64
CA ARG A 105 -7.36 -10.36 1.78
C ARG A 105 -8.69 -9.62 1.94
N LEU A 106 -8.68 -8.29 1.88
CA LEU A 106 -9.90 -7.48 1.94
C LEU A 106 -10.90 -7.90 0.85
N ARG A 107 -10.44 -7.98 -0.41
CA ARG A 107 -11.28 -8.41 -1.54
C ARG A 107 -11.86 -9.82 -1.33
N SER A 108 -11.08 -10.75 -0.78
CA SER A 108 -11.60 -12.10 -0.50
C SER A 108 -12.68 -12.11 0.58
N ILE A 109 -12.56 -11.27 1.61
CA ILE A 109 -13.57 -11.15 2.66
C ILE A 109 -14.85 -10.52 2.10
N GLU A 110 -14.72 -9.44 1.32
CA GLU A 110 -15.85 -8.78 0.66
C GLU A 110 -16.59 -9.75 -0.29
N ALA A 111 -15.86 -10.54 -1.07
CA ALA A 111 -16.46 -11.55 -1.96
C ALA A 111 -17.22 -12.64 -1.20
N LEU A 112 -16.69 -13.11 -0.06
CA LEU A 112 -17.35 -14.11 0.77
C LEU A 112 -18.66 -13.58 1.36
N ILE A 113 -18.66 -12.34 1.83
CA ILE A 113 -19.85 -11.69 2.41
C ILE A 113 -20.92 -11.47 1.35
N THR A 114 -20.54 -10.99 0.16
CA THR A 114 -21.49 -10.84 -0.96
C THR A 114 -22.18 -12.16 -1.30
N ARG A 115 -21.43 -13.27 -1.37
CA ARG A 115 -21.99 -14.60 -1.62
C ARG A 115 -22.94 -15.05 -0.52
N GLN A 116 -22.60 -14.82 0.74
CA GLN A 116 -23.47 -15.16 1.86
C GLN A 116 -24.77 -14.35 1.83
N ASN A 117 -24.69 -13.04 1.61
CA ASN A 117 -25.86 -12.17 1.53
C ASN A 117 -26.80 -12.61 0.39
N ALA A 118 -26.24 -12.94 -0.78
CA ALA A 118 -27.03 -13.47 -1.89
C ALA A 118 -27.73 -14.80 -1.54
N ALA A 119 -27.03 -15.72 -0.85
CA ALA A 119 -27.61 -16.97 -0.40
C ALA A 119 -28.72 -16.77 0.66
N HIS A 120 -28.54 -15.81 1.58
CA HIS A 120 -29.56 -15.45 2.57
C HIS A 120 -30.80 -14.85 1.91
N GLN A 121 -30.63 -13.92 0.97
CA GLN A 121 -31.73 -13.31 0.21
C GLN A 121 -32.51 -14.35 -0.59
N ALA A 122 -31.81 -15.27 -1.27
CA ALA A 122 -32.45 -16.34 -2.03
C ALA A 122 -33.30 -17.26 -1.13
N ARG A 123 -32.81 -17.61 0.06
CA ARG A 123 -33.57 -18.41 1.04
C ARG A 123 -34.77 -17.66 1.58
N ALA A 124 -34.63 -16.37 1.90
CA ALA A 124 -35.72 -15.54 2.38
C ALA A 124 -36.84 -15.42 1.33
N ALA A 125 -36.47 -15.17 0.06
CA ALA A 125 -37.41 -15.10 -1.05
C ALA A 125 -38.17 -16.42 -1.26
N GLN A 126 -37.49 -17.57 -1.14
CA GLN A 126 -38.15 -18.88 -1.21
C GLN A 126 -39.15 -19.10 -0.06
N GLN A 127 -38.83 -18.65 1.16
CA GLN A 127 -39.74 -18.76 2.30
C GLN A 127 -40.96 -17.85 2.15
N GLU A 128 -40.76 -16.61 1.70
CA GLU A 128 -41.82 -15.65 1.45
C GLU A 128 -42.76 -16.11 0.33
N GLN A 129 -42.20 -16.64 -0.76
CA GLN A 129 -42.99 -17.24 -1.84
C GLN A 129 -43.87 -18.39 -1.34
N ARG A 130 -43.30 -19.34 -0.58
CA ARG A 130 -44.07 -20.46 0.01
C ARG A 130 -45.20 -19.96 0.92
N ALA A 131 -44.93 -18.99 1.78
CA ALA A 131 -45.94 -18.43 2.67
C ALA A 131 -47.08 -17.73 1.90
N SER A 132 -46.74 -17.02 0.81
CA SER A 132 -47.71 -16.39 -0.08
C SER A 132 -48.58 -17.42 -0.80
N ASP A 133 -47.96 -18.48 -1.34
CA ASP A 133 -48.66 -19.56 -2.04
C ASP A 133 -49.63 -20.30 -1.11
N GLU A 134 -49.22 -20.59 0.14
CA GLU A 134 -50.10 -21.19 1.15
C GLU A 134 -51.31 -20.29 1.47
N PHE A 135 -51.09 -18.99 1.61
CA PHE A 135 -52.17 -18.04 1.89
C PHE A 135 -53.15 -17.91 0.71
N ALA A 136 -52.62 -17.89 -0.52
CA ALA A 136 -53.44 -17.90 -1.74
C ALA A 136 -54.28 -19.19 -1.85
N ALA A 137 -53.67 -20.36 -1.61
CA ALA A 137 -54.36 -21.64 -1.62
C ALA A 137 -55.52 -21.69 -0.60
N ARG A 138 -55.29 -21.24 0.64
CA ARG A 138 -56.33 -21.20 1.69
C ARG A 138 -57.52 -20.32 1.31
N ARG A 139 -57.28 -19.16 0.69
CA ARG A 139 -58.37 -18.28 0.21
C ARG A 139 -59.13 -18.86 -0.99
N GLY A 140 -58.41 -19.52 -1.90
CA GLY A 140 -59.02 -20.22 -3.05
C GLY A 140 -60.01 -21.29 -2.60
N PHE A 141 -59.62 -22.14 -1.62
CA PHE A 141 -60.50 -23.17 -1.06
C PHE A 141 -61.77 -22.59 -0.40
N HIS A 142 -61.65 -21.46 0.30
CA HIS A 142 -62.80 -20.81 0.93
C HIS A 142 -63.79 -20.20 -0.08
N MET A 143 -63.31 -19.64 -1.21
CA MET A 143 -64.17 -19.14 -2.28
C MET A 143 -64.87 -20.26 -3.04
N THR A 144 -64.21 -21.40 -3.29
CA THR A 144 -64.84 -22.54 -3.95
C THR A 144 -65.87 -23.26 -3.08
N ALA A 145 -65.70 -23.23 -1.75
CA ALA A 145 -66.66 -23.81 -0.81
C ALA A 145 -67.87 -22.89 -0.51
N GLY A 146 -67.73 -21.57 -0.67
CA GLY A 146 -68.79 -20.60 -0.42
C GLY A 146 -69.71 -20.29 -1.61
N GLY A 147 -69.41 -20.80 -2.81
CA GLY A 147 -70.19 -20.58 -4.04
C GLY A 147 -71.17 -21.70 -4.42
N ALA A 148 -71.39 -22.68 -3.54
CA ALA A 148 -72.23 -23.86 -3.78
C ALA A 148 -73.52 -23.89 -2.92
N ALA A 149 -74.02 -22.74 -2.47
CA ALA A 149 -75.30 -22.60 -1.77
C ALA A 149 -76.25 -21.68 -2.53
#